data_AF-A0A538N0J2-F1
#
_entry.id   AF-A0A538N0J2-F1
#
_cell.length_a   1.000
_cell.length_b   1.000
_cell.length_c   1.000
_cell.angle_alpha   90.00
_cell.angle_beta   90.00
_cell.angle_gamma   90.00
#
_symmetry.space_group_name_H-M   'P 1'
#
loop_
_entity.id
_entity.type
_entity.pdbx_description
1 polymer ?
#
loop_
_entity_poly.entity_id
_entity_poly.type
_entity_poly.pdbx_seq_one_letter_code
_entity_poly.pdbx_strand_id
1 'polypeptide(L)'
;MMEERMPAGLRRRAVRGPWRRHPLPGGARDEGFTLVEVLVSLALMTITMTALTTFFVATGQAANQQSGRQVGAQLAQDAIEQARALKGSAIITGRAQCGGTNTCATPVAGVAPYLADVEEWDHPSGTAQLPTTPKTVTLNGLGFTENWYVGRCWQATAGGACLKAQSTGPTLMYRVIVAVAWSEKHCAASACSFVASTLINSAPASPLFNSNQAAQPPVVNNPGDQTDEKNIPVNLTMTANGGAPVISWSAVGLPPNVTLSQSGVFIGSPSTVGSYPVVVTAKDGFNLTGTAAFTWTIVAPLTVATPGGQTGDATVPVTPLQVVASNGVAPYTWSATGLPGGLSVDSAGKISGTPSTAGSYPVTVTVRDAKGASASTGTITWTVAAKPTITAPTNRSDRKSTPVTVNSAVSGGTGPFQWSISGQPSGLTINQNTGVISGTTPGTTGTYTVTVSVKDAFVTVSSTFTWTVTS
;
A
#
# COMPACT_ATOMS: atom_id res chain seq x y z
N MET A 1 -4.72 8.40 55.72
CA MET A 1 -6.17 8.62 55.76
C MET A 1 -6.71 7.97 54.51
N MET A 2 -7.48 6.87 54.65
CA MET A 2 -8.34 6.24 53.63
C MET A 2 -7.65 5.71 52.37
N GLU A 3 -8.15 4.72 51.65
CA GLU A 3 -9.03 3.58 51.87
C GLU A 3 -9.01 2.82 50.53
N GLU A 4 -9.15 1.50 50.60
CA GLU A 4 -9.74 0.56 49.62
C GLU A 4 -9.97 0.96 48.15
N ARG A 5 -9.68 0.02 47.22
CA ARG A 5 -10.68 -0.94 46.74
C ARG A 5 -10.11 -2.09 45.91
N MET A 6 -10.45 -3.31 46.35
CA MET A 6 -10.44 -4.56 45.57
C MET A 6 -11.58 -4.58 44.53
N PRO A 7 -11.59 -5.61 43.66
CA PRO A 7 -12.80 -6.40 43.49
C PRO A 7 -12.59 -7.90 43.78
N ALA A 8 -13.69 -8.50 44.24
CA ALA A 8 -13.79 -9.82 44.82
C ALA A 8 -14.01 -10.95 43.80
N GLY A 9 -13.72 -12.18 44.23
CA GLY A 9 -14.54 -13.35 43.89
C GLY A 9 -13.77 -14.62 43.58
N LEU A 10 -13.64 -15.52 44.57
CA LEU A 10 -14.28 -16.85 44.56
C LEU A 10 -13.88 -17.66 45.81
N ARG A 11 -14.86 -17.92 46.67
CA ARG A 11 -14.77 -18.75 47.88
C ARG A 11 -14.94 -20.24 47.53
N ARG A 12 -14.16 -21.13 48.16
CA ARG A 12 -14.60 -22.50 48.47
C ARG A 12 -14.42 -22.78 49.96
N ARG A 13 -15.50 -23.27 50.57
CA ARG A 13 -15.69 -23.53 52.01
C ARG A 13 -14.88 -24.74 52.48
N ALA A 14 -14.24 -24.60 53.63
CA ALA A 14 -13.80 -25.72 54.47
C ALA A 14 -14.99 -26.21 55.33
N VAL A 15 -15.23 -27.51 55.34
CA VAL A 15 -16.19 -28.18 56.23
C VAL A 15 -15.41 -29.01 57.24
N ARG A 16 -15.52 -28.66 58.52
CA ARG A 16 -15.13 -29.52 59.65
C ARG A 16 -16.35 -30.32 60.09
N GLY A 17 -16.20 -31.64 60.20
CA GLY A 17 -17.18 -32.55 60.82
C GLY A 17 -16.45 -33.79 61.39
N PRO A 18 -16.89 -34.37 62.53
CA PRO A 18 -16.01 -35.06 63.47
C PRO A 18 -15.85 -36.57 63.22
N TRP A 19 -14.69 -37.08 63.63
CA TRP A 19 -14.28 -38.49 63.57
C TRP A 19 -15.11 -39.38 64.50
N ARG A 20 -15.79 -40.39 63.92
CA ARG A 20 -16.26 -41.58 64.64
C ARG A 20 -15.32 -42.75 64.31
N ARG A 21 -14.76 -43.37 65.36
CA ARG A 21 -13.96 -44.61 65.25
C ARG A 21 -14.90 -45.80 65.10
N HIS A 22 -14.76 -46.55 64.01
CA HIS A 22 -15.27 -47.92 63.88
C HIS A 22 -14.18 -48.90 64.31
N PRO A 23 -14.47 -49.91 65.16
CA PRO A 23 -13.57 -51.03 65.38
C PRO A 23 -13.77 -52.07 64.27
N LEU A 24 -12.69 -52.41 63.56
CA LEU A 24 -12.63 -53.59 62.69
C LEU A 24 -12.05 -54.76 63.49
N PRO A 25 -12.71 -55.93 63.55
CA PRO A 25 -12.15 -57.16 64.07
C PRO A 25 -11.57 -58.02 62.93
N GLY A 26 -10.49 -58.75 63.21
CA GLY A 26 -10.03 -59.86 62.37
C GLY A 26 -8.56 -59.76 61.96
N GLY A 27 -7.73 -60.61 62.57
CA GLY A 27 -6.29 -60.66 62.32
C GLY A 27 -5.93 -61.17 60.93
N ALA A 28 -4.92 -60.52 60.35
CA ALA A 28 -3.97 -61.15 59.46
C ALA A 28 -2.59 -60.97 60.11
N ARG A 29 -1.91 -62.08 60.39
CA ARG A 29 -0.56 -62.12 60.94
C ARG A 29 0.41 -61.58 59.88
N ASP A 30 1.33 -60.73 60.31
CA ASP A 30 2.50 -60.34 59.51
C ASP A 30 3.44 -61.56 59.48
N GLU A 31 3.35 -62.35 58.40
CA GLU A 31 4.27 -63.46 58.18
C GLU A 31 5.60 -62.86 57.72
N GLY A 32 6.64 -63.00 58.54
CA GLY A 32 7.97 -62.49 58.21
C GLY A 32 8.44 -63.01 56.85
N PHE A 33 9.14 -62.15 56.09
CA PHE A 33 9.62 -62.44 54.74
C PHE A 33 10.29 -63.82 54.67
N THR A 34 9.80 -64.65 53.76
CA THR A 34 10.37 -65.97 53.53
C THR A 34 11.83 -65.84 53.06
N LEU A 35 12.69 -66.83 53.35
CA LEU A 35 14.08 -66.85 52.84
C LEU A 35 14.12 -66.64 51.32
N VAL A 36 13.11 -67.15 50.61
CA VAL A 36 12.93 -66.97 49.17
C VAL A 36 12.72 -65.50 48.81
N GLU A 37 11.88 -64.74 49.52
CA GLU A 37 11.70 -63.31 49.27
C GLU A 37 12.97 -62.50 49.52
N VAL A 38 13.76 -62.84 50.54
CA VAL A 38 15.03 -62.16 50.81
C VAL A 38 16.05 -62.43 49.69
N LEU A 39 16.15 -63.69 49.23
CA LEU A 39 17.03 -64.06 48.13
C LEU A 39 16.59 -63.45 46.79
N VAL A 40 15.29 -63.43 46.51
CA VAL A 40 14.73 -62.76 45.32
C VAL A 40 14.98 -61.25 45.40
N SER A 41 14.83 -60.63 46.57
CA SER A 41 15.10 -59.20 46.76
C SER A 41 16.57 -58.85 46.54
N LEU A 42 17.50 -59.66 47.06
CA LEU A 42 18.94 -59.47 46.81
C LEU A 42 19.30 -59.69 45.33
N ALA A 43 18.70 -60.67 44.66
CA ALA A 43 18.87 -60.88 43.22
C ALA A 43 18.32 -59.69 42.42
N LEU A 44 17.15 -59.16 42.77
CA LEU A 44 16.57 -57.98 42.12
C LEU A 44 17.39 -56.71 42.39
N MET A 45 17.92 -56.52 43.60
CA MET A 45 18.80 -55.41 43.93
C MET A 45 20.11 -55.46 43.14
N THR A 46 20.72 -56.64 42.98
CA THR A 46 21.95 -56.79 42.19
C THR A 46 21.71 -56.57 40.71
N ILE A 47 20.61 -57.10 40.15
CA ILE A 47 20.22 -56.87 38.76
C ILE A 47 19.94 -55.37 38.52
N THR A 48 19.19 -54.71 39.42
CA THR A 48 18.88 -53.29 39.28
C THR A 48 20.11 -52.40 39.42
N MET A 49 21.02 -52.68 40.37
CA MET A 49 22.28 -51.94 40.50
C MET A 49 23.19 -52.14 39.28
N THR A 50 23.24 -53.33 38.70
CA THR A 50 24.01 -53.60 37.47
C THR A 50 23.39 -52.89 36.25
N ALA A 51 22.06 -52.85 36.16
CA ALA A 51 21.36 -52.09 35.11
C ALA A 51 21.55 -50.57 35.28
N LEU A 52 21.55 -50.06 36.52
CA LEU A 52 21.78 -48.63 36.80
C LEU A 52 23.21 -48.21 36.45
N THR A 53 24.21 -48.99 36.82
CA THR A 53 25.62 -48.68 36.50
C THR A 53 25.87 -48.66 34.99
N THR A 54 25.35 -49.64 34.25
CA THR A 54 25.43 -49.65 32.78
C THR A 54 24.68 -48.48 32.15
N PHE A 55 23.50 -48.13 32.67
CA PHE A 55 22.76 -46.93 32.27
C PHE A 55 23.56 -45.63 32.52
N PHE A 56 24.16 -45.46 33.70
CA PHE A 56 24.96 -44.27 34.02
C PHE A 56 26.23 -44.16 33.14
N VAL A 57 26.91 -45.28 32.87
CA VAL A 57 28.08 -45.28 31.97
C VAL A 57 27.65 -44.96 30.53
N ALA A 58 26.57 -45.56 30.04
CA ALA A 58 26.07 -45.31 28.68
C ALA A 58 25.58 -43.86 28.50
N THR A 59 24.84 -43.33 29.49
CA THR A 59 24.36 -41.94 29.47
C THR A 59 25.50 -40.94 29.60
N GLY A 60 26.49 -41.20 30.44
CA GLY A 60 27.70 -40.37 30.54
C GLY A 60 28.50 -40.34 29.23
N GLN A 61 28.66 -41.49 28.57
CA GLN A 61 29.30 -41.56 27.25
C GLN A 61 28.51 -40.82 26.18
N ALA A 62 27.18 -40.97 26.15
CA ALA A 62 26.31 -40.26 25.21
C ALA A 62 26.32 -38.74 25.43
N ALA A 63 26.33 -38.29 26.68
CA ALA A 63 26.41 -36.87 27.03
C ALA A 63 27.76 -36.26 26.63
N ASN A 64 28.87 -36.97 26.87
CA ASN A 64 30.19 -36.53 26.43
C ASN A 64 30.29 -36.46 24.90
N GLN A 65 29.73 -37.45 24.19
CA GLN A 65 29.67 -37.45 22.73
C GLN A 65 28.85 -36.27 22.18
N GLN A 66 27.69 -35.99 22.77
CA GLN A 66 26.86 -34.84 22.39
C GLN A 66 27.59 -33.52 22.63
N SER A 67 28.25 -33.40 23.79
CA SER A 67 29.05 -32.23 24.16
C SER A 67 30.21 -31.99 23.19
N GLY A 68 31.01 -33.02 22.90
CA GLY A 68 32.12 -32.94 21.94
C GLY A 68 31.66 -32.52 20.55
N ARG A 69 30.53 -33.07 20.07
CA ARG A 69 29.92 -32.67 18.79
C ARG A 69 29.43 -31.23 18.76
N GLN A 70 28.76 -30.77 19.83
CA GLN A 70 28.26 -29.39 19.91
C GLN A 70 29.42 -28.39 19.96
N VAL A 71 30.45 -28.67 20.75
CA VAL A 71 31.65 -27.81 20.82
C VAL A 71 32.39 -27.82 19.48
N GLY A 72 32.58 -28.98 18.87
CA GLY A 72 33.22 -29.09 17.55
C GLY A 72 32.45 -28.32 16.47
N ALA A 73 31.11 -28.39 16.47
CA ALA A 73 30.26 -27.63 15.57
C ALA A 73 30.34 -26.11 15.82
N GLN A 74 30.31 -25.69 17.10
CA GLN A 74 30.43 -24.28 17.48
C GLN A 74 31.77 -23.69 17.01
N LEU A 75 32.89 -24.36 17.31
CA LEU A 75 34.23 -23.94 16.89
C LEU A 75 34.34 -23.86 15.36
N ALA A 76 33.79 -24.84 14.64
CA ALA A 76 33.80 -24.83 13.17
C ALA A 76 32.97 -23.67 12.60
N GLN A 77 31.81 -23.38 13.20
CA GLN A 77 30.95 -22.29 12.74
C GLN A 77 31.58 -20.93 13.03
N ASP A 78 32.13 -20.72 14.23
CA ASP A 78 32.81 -19.47 14.60
C ASP A 78 34.00 -19.19 13.67
N ALA A 79 34.75 -20.23 13.32
CA ALA A 79 35.82 -20.16 12.33
C ALA A 79 35.30 -19.81 10.92
N ILE A 80 34.17 -20.36 10.50
CA ILE A 80 33.53 -19.99 9.22
C ILE A 80 33.06 -18.54 9.23
N GLU A 81 32.54 -18.02 10.34
CA GLU A 81 32.18 -16.60 10.46
C GLU A 81 33.42 -15.68 10.37
N GLN A 82 34.54 -16.09 10.98
CA GLN A 82 35.82 -15.39 10.81
C GLN A 82 36.24 -15.32 9.33
N ALA A 83 36.01 -16.39 8.56
CA ALA A 83 36.28 -16.38 7.13
C ALA A 83 35.34 -15.44 6.35
N ARG A 84 34.04 -15.45 6.66
CA ARG A 84 33.03 -14.58 6.01
C ARG A 84 33.27 -13.09 6.24
N ALA A 85 33.96 -12.73 7.33
CA ALA A 85 34.33 -11.35 7.63
C ALA A 85 35.45 -10.79 6.73
N LEU A 86 36.14 -11.64 5.95
CA LEU A 86 37.22 -11.23 5.06
C LEU A 86 36.72 -10.92 3.64
N LYS A 87 37.41 -10.01 2.94
CA LYS A 87 37.22 -9.82 1.48
C LYS A 87 37.67 -11.08 0.74
N GLY A 88 37.04 -11.38 -0.39
CA GLY A 88 37.46 -12.51 -1.24
C GLY A 88 38.97 -12.51 -1.55
N SER A 89 39.56 -11.36 -1.90
CA SER A 89 41.00 -11.25 -2.18
C SER A 89 41.89 -11.60 -1.00
N ALA A 90 41.43 -11.38 0.24
CA ALA A 90 42.18 -11.69 1.45
C ALA A 90 42.24 -13.20 1.74
N ILE A 91 41.25 -13.97 1.28
CA ILE A 91 41.16 -15.42 1.50
C ILE A 91 42.36 -16.18 0.90
N ILE A 92 42.82 -15.75 -0.28
CA ILE A 92 43.96 -16.35 -1.00
C ILE A 92 45.32 -15.72 -0.65
N THR A 93 45.35 -14.63 0.12
CA THR A 93 46.61 -13.92 0.41
C THR A 93 47.53 -14.81 1.26
N GLY A 94 48.79 -14.96 0.85
CA GLY A 94 49.77 -15.80 1.54
C GLY A 94 49.62 -17.31 1.29
N ARG A 95 48.75 -17.72 0.36
CA ARG A 95 48.50 -19.12 -0.01
C ARG A 95 48.88 -19.37 -1.47
N ALA A 96 49.55 -20.50 -1.72
CA ALA A 96 49.86 -20.99 -3.06
C ALA A 96 49.00 -22.22 -3.42
N GLN A 97 48.90 -22.49 -4.73
CA GLN A 97 48.25 -23.69 -5.25
C GLN A 97 49.04 -24.94 -4.84
N CYS A 98 48.33 -25.98 -4.43
CA CYS A 98 48.96 -27.28 -4.19
C CYS A 98 48.95 -28.12 -5.46
N GLY A 99 49.97 -28.97 -5.62
CA GLY A 99 50.28 -29.66 -6.87
C GLY A 99 51.65 -29.26 -7.43
N GLY A 100 52.19 -30.04 -8.37
CA GLY A 100 53.57 -29.86 -8.84
C GLY A 100 54.59 -30.24 -7.75
N THR A 101 55.42 -29.28 -7.33
CA THR A 101 56.42 -29.47 -6.26
C THR A 101 55.90 -29.23 -4.83
N ASN A 102 54.66 -28.75 -4.70
CA ASN A 102 54.06 -28.40 -3.41
C ASN A 102 53.15 -29.53 -2.90
N THR A 103 53.54 -30.22 -1.83
CA THR A 103 52.74 -31.30 -1.21
C THR A 103 51.57 -30.73 -0.40
N CYS A 104 50.35 -31.20 -0.69
CA CYS A 104 49.14 -30.88 0.07
C CYS A 104 49.21 -31.44 1.50
N ALA A 105 48.61 -30.74 2.46
CA ALA A 105 48.28 -31.32 3.75
C ALA A 105 47.27 -32.47 3.56
N THR A 106 47.49 -33.59 4.24
CA THR A 106 46.55 -34.72 4.24
C THR A 106 45.24 -34.28 4.91
N PRO A 107 44.09 -34.36 4.23
CA PRO A 107 42.83 -33.89 4.78
C PRO A 107 42.39 -34.77 5.96
N VAL A 108 41.92 -34.13 7.04
CA VAL A 108 41.30 -34.84 8.16
C VAL A 108 39.99 -35.52 7.72
N ALA A 109 39.55 -36.52 8.49
CA ALA A 109 38.35 -37.30 8.19
C ALA A 109 37.14 -36.39 7.87
N GLY A 110 36.38 -36.73 6.83
CA GLY A 110 35.17 -36.00 6.41
C GLY A 110 35.41 -34.78 5.52
N VAL A 111 36.65 -34.32 5.33
CA VAL A 111 36.96 -33.14 4.49
C VAL A 111 36.99 -33.46 3.00
N ALA A 112 37.40 -34.67 2.62
CA ALA A 112 37.59 -35.07 1.22
C ALA A 112 36.41 -34.76 0.28
N PRO A 113 35.13 -34.97 0.66
CA PRO A 113 33.98 -34.60 -0.19
C PRO A 113 33.91 -33.10 -0.50
N TYR A 114 34.30 -32.23 0.42
CA TYR A 114 34.28 -30.78 0.24
C TYR A 114 35.43 -30.29 -0.64
N LEU A 115 36.50 -31.08 -0.74
CA LEU A 115 37.66 -30.82 -1.60
C LEU A 115 37.51 -31.36 -3.03
N ALA A 116 36.56 -32.27 -3.27
CA ALA A 116 36.37 -32.90 -4.58
C ALA A 116 36.03 -31.88 -5.68
N ASP A 117 35.24 -30.86 -5.34
CA ASP A 117 34.68 -29.89 -6.31
C ASP A 117 35.45 -28.56 -6.36
N VAL A 118 36.66 -28.52 -5.79
CA VAL A 118 37.50 -27.33 -5.78
C VAL A 118 38.86 -27.61 -6.42
N GLU A 119 39.41 -26.62 -7.10
CA GLU A 119 40.81 -26.62 -7.51
C GLU A 119 41.67 -26.46 -6.24
N GLU A 120 42.67 -27.32 -6.06
CA GLU A 120 43.43 -27.57 -4.81
C GLU A 120 44.46 -26.47 -4.43
N TRP A 121 44.55 -26.16 -3.13
CA TRP A 121 45.37 -25.09 -2.52
C TRP A 121 45.34 -25.26 -1.00
N ASP A 122 46.54 -25.34 -0.43
CA ASP A 122 46.90 -25.04 0.94
C ASP A 122 48.43 -25.21 1.07
N HIS A 123 49.20 -24.50 0.24
CA HIS A 123 50.64 -24.39 0.48
C HIS A 123 50.91 -23.00 1.08
N PRO A 124 51.24 -22.89 2.37
CA PRO A 124 51.64 -21.61 2.95
C PRO A 124 52.91 -21.11 2.25
N SER A 125 52.84 -19.93 1.66
CA SER A 125 53.98 -19.28 0.99
C SER A 125 54.36 -17.93 1.61
N GLY A 126 53.62 -17.49 2.64
CA GLY A 126 53.84 -16.22 3.35
C GLY A 126 52.86 -15.99 4.50
N THR A 127 52.66 -14.73 4.89
CA THR A 127 51.70 -14.35 5.94
C THR A 127 50.26 -14.36 5.42
N ALA A 128 49.50 -15.40 5.76
CA ALA A 128 48.08 -15.51 5.43
C ALA A 128 47.17 -14.94 6.52
N GLN A 129 45.99 -14.42 6.14
CA GLN A 129 45.01 -13.90 7.11
C GLN A 129 44.17 -15.00 7.78
N LEU A 130 43.91 -16.10 7.06
CA LEU A 130 43.35 -17.32 7.63
C LEU A 130 44.50 -18.23 8.11
N PRO A 131 44.33 -18.99 9.20
CA PRO A 131 45.36 -19.92 9.69
C PRO A 131 45.82 -20.91 8.61
N THR A 132 47.13 -21.06 8.45
CA THR A 132 47.75 -22.03 7.52
C THR A 132 48.35 -23.25 8.23
N THR A 133 48.28 -23.27 9.55
CA THR A 133 48.67 -24.41 10.38
C THR A 133 47.50 -24.76 11.30
N PRO A 134 47.32 -26.03 11.66
CA PRO A 134 46.27 -26.43 12.58
C PRO A 134 46.35 -25.64 13.89
N LYS A 135 45.21 -25.13 14.35
CA LYS A 135 45.10 -24.38 15.61
C LYS A 135 44.44 -25.26 16.66
N THR A 136 45.10 -25.46 17.78
CA THR A 136 44.56 -26.26 18.88
C THR A 136 43.90 -25.38 19.94
N VAL A 137 42.71 -25.77 20.36
CA VAL A 137 41.92 -25.14 21.43
C VAL A 137 41.52 -26.21 22.43
N THR A 138 41.79 -25.98 23.72
CA THR A 138 41.41 -26.90 24.79
C THR A 138 40.18 -26.36 25.51
N LEU A 139 39.10 -27.13 25.53
CA LEU A 139 37.86 -26.80 26.23
C LEU A 139 37.44 -27.98 27.11
N ASN A 140 37.20 -27.72 28.39
CA ASN A 140 36.79 -28.74 29.37
C ASN A 140 37.74 -29.96 29.42
N GLY A 141 39.04 -29.75 29.18
CA GLY A 141 40.06 -30.81 29.18
C GLY A 141 40.15 -31.65 27.90
N LEU A 142 39.30 -31.39 26.90
CA LEU A 142 39.37 -32.00 25.56
C LEU A 142 40.07 -31.04 24.60
N GLY A 143 41.03 -31.57 23.84
CA GLY A 143 41.72 -30.82 22.79
C GLY A 143 40.98 -30.92 21.46
N PHE A 144 40.63 -29.78 20.90
CA PHE A 144 40.04 -29.61 19.57
C PHE A 144 41.09 -29.00 18.65
N THR A 145 41.22 -29.52 17.43
CA THR A 145 42.16 -29.02 16.43
C THR A 145 41.39 -28.51 15.22
N GLU A 146 41.41 -27.20 15.01
CA GLU A 146 40.86 -26.53 13.83
C GLU A 146 41.84 -26.67 12.65
N ASN A 147 41.39 -27.33 11.59
CA ASN A 147 42.12 -27.48 10.33
C ASN A 147 41.43 -26.66 9.25
N TRP A 148 42.20 -25.84 8.55
CA TRP A 148 41.69 -24.87 7.59
C TRP A 148 42.10 -25.25 6.19
N TYR A 149 41.14 -25.37 5.29
CA TYR A 149 41.38 -25.62 3.87
C TYR A 149 40.64 -24.58 3.06
N VAL A 150 41.17 -24.28 1.90
CA VAL A 150 40.56 -23.31 1.02
C VAL A 150 40.48 -23.93 -0.38
N GLY A 151 39.39 -23.70 -1.12
CA GLY A 151 38.97 -24.35 -2.38
C GLY A 151 38.50 -23.37 -3.48
N ARG A 152 39.09 -23.32 -4.70
CA ARG A 152 38.71 -22.36 -5.75
C ARG A 152 37.69 -23.10 -6.59
N CYS A 153 36.56 -22.50 -6.86
CA CYS A 153 35.54 -23.14 -7.66
C CYS A 153 34.69 -22.09 -8.36
N TRP A 154 33.99 -22.53 -9.40
CA TRP A 154 33.15 -21.66 -10.21
C TRP A 154 31.68 -22.01 -10.00
N GLN A 155 30.87 -20.97 -9.79
CA GLN A 155 29.43 -21.10 -9.64
C GLN A 155 28.74 -20.36 -10.80
N ALA A 156 27.64 -20.92 -11.31
CA ALA A 156 26.82 -20.25 -12.30
C ALA A 156 26.16 -18.99 -11.71
N THR A 157 25.93 -17.97 -12.53
CA THR A 157 25.30 -16.70 -12.10
C THR A 157 23.90 -16.90 -11.51
N ALA A 158 23.18 -17.92 -11.97
CA ALA A 158 21.86 -18.30 -11.45
C ALA A 158 21.91 -19.06 -10.10
N GLY A 159 23.11 -19.28 -9.54
CA GLY A 159 23.33 -20.14 -8.38
C GLY A 159 23.55 -21.61 -8.78
N GLY A 160 23.70 -22.48 -7.78
CA GLY A 160 23.93 -23.92 -7.97
C GLY A 160 25.20 -24.45 -7.30
N ALA A 161 25.60 -25.69 -7.61
CA ALA A 161 26.83 -26.27 -7.09
C ALA A 161 28.06 -25.51 -7.61
N CYS A 162 29.13 -25.51 -6.80
CA CYS A 162 30.42 -24.95 -7.20
C CYS A 162 31.27 -26.06 -7.82
N LEU A 163 31.90 -25.83 -8.96
CA LEU A 163 32.60 -26.87 -9.74
C LEU A 163 34.10 -26.56 -9.91
N LYS A 164 34.92 -27.62 -10.00
CA LYS A 164 36.39 -27.59 -10.03
C LYS A 164 36.97 -27.04 -11.34
N ALA A 165 36.28 -27.23 -12.46
CA ALA A 165 36.74 -26.78 -13.77
C ALA A 165 35.91 -25.58 -14.26
N GLN A 166 36.56 -24.71 -15.03
CA GLN A 166 35.99 -23.54 -15.69
C GLN A 166 34.99 -23.91 -16.83
N SER A 167 34.26 -25.02 -16.70
CA SER A 167 33.40 -25.55 -17.77
C SER A 167 31.95 -25.06 -17.72
N THR A 168 31.47 -24.44 -16.63
CA THR A 168 30.04 -24.05 -16.51
C THR A 168 29.72 -22.86 -15.56
N GLY A 169 30.57 -21.84 -15.43
CA GLY A 169 30.16 -20.63 -14.67
C GLY A 169 31.13 -19.44 -14.71
N PRO A 170 30.65 -18.17 -14.75
CA PRO A 170 31.51 -16.99 -14.84
C PRO A 170 32.03 -16.49 -13.48
N THR A 171 31.43 -16.90 -12.35
CA THR A 171 31.75 -16.33 -11.03
C THR A 171 32.73 -17.21 -10.27
N LEU A 172 33.96 -16.71 -10.09
CA LEU A 172 34.96 -17.33 -9.22
C LEU A 172 34.57 -17.16 -7.75
N MET A 173 34.52 -18.27 -7.03
CA MET A 173 34.25 -18.35 -5.59
C MET A 173 35.43 -18.99 -4.86
N TYR A 174 35.60 -18.61 -3.60
CA TYR A 174 36.51 -19.24 -2.65
C TYR A 174 35.69 -20.03 -1.64
N ARG A 175 35.78 -21.36 -1.70
CA ARG A 175 35.32 -22.25 -0.65
C ARG A 175 36.28 -22.21 0.51
N VAL A 176 35.81 -21.88 1.70
CA VAL A 176 36.59 -22.06 2.94
C VAL A 176 36.00 -23.25 3.67
N ILE A 177 36.84 -24.18 4.08
CA ILE A 177 36.46 -25.40 4.79
C ILE A 177 37.21 -25.40 6.12
N VAL A 178 36.47 -25.54 7.21
CA VAL A 178 37.06 -25.69 8.55
C VAL A 178 36.64 -27.04 9.09
N ALA A 179 37.62 -27.84 9.47
CA ALA A 179 37.40 -29.14 10.09
C ALA A 179 37.98 -29.16 11.49
N VAL A 180 37.11 -29.29 12.48
CA VAL A 180 37.49 -29.40 13.89
C VAL A 180 37.58 -30.86 14.25
N ALA A 181 38.78 -31.34 14.61
CA ALA A 181 39.04 -32.72 14.99
C ALA A 181 39.33 -32.85 16.50
N TRP A 182 38.83 -33.90 17.15
CA TRP A 182 39.08 -34.18 18.56
C TRP A 182 39.16 -35.69 18.82
N SER A 183 39.88 -36.08 19.86
CA SER A 183 40.10 -37.50 20.18
C SER A 183 38.97 -38.08 21.01
N GLU A 184 38.29 -39.10 20.50
CA GLU A 184 37.19 -39.80 21.17
C GLU A 184 37.13 -41.27 20.76
N LYS A 185 36.96 -42.16 21.73
CA LYS A 185 37.07 -43.63 21.55
C LYS A 185 36.01 -44.26 20.64
N HIS A 186 34.90 -43.56 20.39
CA HIS A 186 33.78 -44.09 19.62
C HIS A 186 33.86 -43.74 18.12
N CYS A 187 34.83 -42.91 17.72
CA CYS A 187 35.06 -42.54 16.32
C CYS A 187 36.12 -43.43 15.67
N ALA A 188 36.08 -43.51 14.34
CA ALA A 188 37.07 -44.24 13.56
C ALA A 188 38.49 -43.71 13.89
N ALA A 189 39.46 -44.62 14.05
CA ALA A 189 40.83 -44.29 14.47
C ALA A 189 40.94 -43.45 15.77
N SER A 190 39.92 -43.51 16.65
CA SER A 190 39.83 -42.73 17.90
C SER A 190 39.82 -41.20 17.71
N ALA A 191 39.42 -40.69 16.54
CA ALA A 191 39.33 -39.25 16.25
C ALA A 191 38.01 -38.92 15.55
N CYS A 192 37.25 -38.00 16.13
CA CYS A 192 36.05 -37.43 15.54
C CYS A 192 36.40 -36.14 14.79
N SER A 193 35.57 -35.76 13.81
CA SER A 193 35.67 -34.47 13.16
C SER A 193 34.29 -33.89 12.85
N PHE A 194 34.21 -32.56 12.85
CA PHE A 194 33.07 -31.82 12.33
C PHE A 194 33.58 -30.86 11.25
N VAL A 195 32.93 -30.86 10.09
CA VAL A 195 33.33 -30.07 8.93
C VAL A 195 32.26 -29.05 8.61
N ALA A 196 32.65 -27.78 8.59
CA ALA A 196 31.83 -26.68 8.10
C ALA A 196 32.48 -26.08 6.85
N SER A 197 31.66 -25.57 5.93
CA SER A 197 32.18 -24.88 4.75
C SER A 197 31.31 -23.71 4.33
N THR A 198 31.92 -22.73 3.67
CA THR A 198 31.23 -21.57 3.09
C THR A 198 31.81 -21.24 1.73
N LEU A 199 31.03 -20.56 0.88
CA LEU A 199 31.50 -19.93 -0.35
C LEU A 199 31.59 -18.42 -0.16
N ILE A 200 32.72 -17.83 -0.55
CA ILE A 200 33.01 -16.40 -0.47
C ILE A 200 33.27 -15.90 -1.89
N ASN A 201 32.59 -14.82 -2.28
CA ASN A 201 32.78 -14.21 -3.60
C ASN A 201 34.19 -13.60 -3.73
N SER A 202 34.85 -13.85 -4.84
CA SER A 202 36.18 -13.28 -5.15
C SER A 202 36.16 -11.79 -5.50
N ALA A 203 34.97 -11.19 -5.72
CA ALA A 203 34.86 -9.80 -6.16
C ALA A 203 35.42 -8.81 -5.11
N PRO A 204 36.32 -7.88 -5.51
CA PRO A 204 37.00 -6.96 -4.60
C PRO A 204 36.10 -5.90 -3.94
N ALA A 205 34.90 -5.70 -4.50
CA ALA A 205 33.88 -4.76 -4.02
C ALA A 205 32.69 -5.45 -3.32
N SER A 206 32.80 -6.75 -2.99
CA SER A 206 31.75 -7.43 -2.22
C SER A 206 31.55 -6.71 -0.87
N PRO A 207 30.30 -6.44 -0.45
CA PRO A 207 30.05 -5.80 0.83
C PRO A 207 30.68 -6.64 1.95
N LEU A 208 31.54 -6.01 2.73
CA LEU A 208 32.11 -6.62 3.92
C LEU A 208 31.04 -6.67 4.99
N PHE A 209 30.82 -7.83 5.59
CA PHE A 209 30.15 -7.91 6.87
C PHE A 209 31.13 -7.40 7.94
N ASN A 210 31.14 -6.09 8.16
CA ASN A 210 31.97 -5.48 9.19
C ASN A 210 31.21 -5.49 10.52
N SER A 211 31.46 -6.50 11.35
CA SER A 211 30.90 -6.59 12.71
C SER A 211 31.32 -5.44 13.64
N ASN A 212 32.35 -4.65 13.26
CA ASN A 212 32.80 -3.48 14.00
C ASN A 212 32.22 -2.16 13.45
N GLN A 213 31.34 -2.20 12.45
CA GLN A 213 30.68 -0.99 11.97
C GLN A 213 29.59 -0.59 12.97
N ALA A 214 29.66 0.64 13.48
CA ALA A 214 28.63 1.16 14.37
C ALA A 214 27.25 1.07 13.69
N ALA A 215 26.24 0.65 14.46
CA ALA A 215 24.86 0.61 14.00
C ALA A 215 24.49 1.95 13.35
N GLN A 216 23.86 1.90 12.17
CA GLN A 216 23.44 3.09 11.45
C GLN A 216 21.99 3.43 11.82
N PRO A 217 21.65 4.73 11.99
CA PRO A 217 20.29 5.14 12.27
C PRO A 217 19.34 4.76 11.11
N PRO A 218 18.04 4.62 11.40
CA PRO A 218 17.04 4.48 10.34
C PRO A 218 17.00 5.76 9.49
N VAL A 219 16.79 5.63 8.19
CA VAL A 219 16.59 6.76 7.27
C VAL A 219 15.11 6.89 6.97
N VAL A 220 14.48 7.98 7.43
CA VAL A 220 13.05 8.22 7.20
C VAL A 220 12.80 8.62 5.75
N ASN A 221 11.90 7.92 5.07
CA ASN A 221 11.46 8.29 3.73
C ASN A 221 10.51 9.49 3.86
N ASN A 222 10.88 10.61 3.24
CA ASN A 222 10.06 11.82 3.25
C ASN A 222 8.84 11.64 2.30
N PRO A 223 7.60 11.81 2.77
CA PRO A 223 6.41 11.69 1.93
C PRO A 223 6.23 12.87 0.95
N GLY A 224 7.06 13.92 1.06
CA GLY A 224 6.85 15.19 0.39
C GLY A 224 5.77 16.03 1.08
N ASP A 225 5.59 17.27 0.62
CA ASP A 225 4.56 18.15 1.16
C ASP A 225 3.15 17.57 0.95
N GLN A 226 2.33 17.69 1.98
CA GLN A 226 0.97 17.15 2.02
C GLN A 226 -0.05 18.27 1.98
N THR A 227 -1.19 18.01 1.33
CA THR A 227 -2.36 18.88 1.36
C THR A 227 -3.62 18.06 1.56
N ASP A 228 -4.41 18.42 2.57
CA ASP A 228 -5.68 17.76 2.91
C ASP A 228 -6.72 18.80 3.37
N GLU A 229 -7.97 18.36 3.48
CA GLU A 229 -9.09 19.25 3.81
C GLU A 229 -9.44 19.18 5.29
N LYS A 230 -9.84 20.32 5.83
CA LYS A 230 -10.37 20.42 7.18
C LYS A 230 -11.55 19.45 7.37
N ASN A 231 -11.54 18.76 8.51
CA ASN A 231 -12.52 17.78 8.97
C ASN A 231 -12.63 16.49 8.13
N ILE A 232 -11.78 16.30 7.12
CA ILE A 232 -11.71 15.05 6.35
C ILE A 232 -10.66 14.12 6.96
N PRO A 233 -10.97 12.84 7.23
CA PRO A 233 -10.00 11.91 7.78
C PRO A 233 -8.77 11.75 6.88
N VAL A 234 -7.58 11.71 7.50
CA VAL A 234 -6.31 11.45 6.81
C VAL A 234 -5.82 10.03 7.08
N ASN A 235 -5.10 9.46 6.11
CA ASN A 235 -4.41 8.19 6.25
C ASN A 235 -3.10 8.23 5.45
N LEU A 236 -2.01 8.62 6.13
CA LEU A 236 -0.67 8.68 5.56
C LEU A 236 0.24 7.74 6.35
N THR A 237 0.99 6.89 5.65
CA THR A 237 1.93 5.95 6.28
C THR A 237 3.36 6.37 6.00
N MET A 238 4.14 6.46 7.07
CA MET A 238 5.58 6.71 7.02
C MET A 238 6.35 5.40 6.85
N THR A 239 7.49 5.48 6.16
CA THR A 239 8.39 4.34 5.98
C THR A 239 9.83 4.78 6.24
N ALA A 240 10.69 3.83 6.63
CA ALA A 240 12.11 4.07 6.84
C ALA A 240 12.94 2.92 6.28
N ASN A 241 14.17 3.21 5.85
CA ASN A 241 15.16 2.23 5.40
C ASN A 241 16.25 2.06 6.45
N GLY A 242 16.74 0.83 6.66
CA GLY A 242 17.76 0.54 7.66
C GLY A 242 17.26 0.68 9.10
N GLY A 243 18.19 0.76 10.05
CA GLY A 243 17.90 0.73 11.49
C GLY A 243 17.61 -0.68 12.01
N ALA A 244 17.84 -0.89 13.30
CA ALA A 244 17.53 -2.15 13.95
C ALA A 244 16.04 -2.26 14.33
N PRO A 245 15.34 -3.36 14.03
CA PRO A 245 13.98 -3.54 14.51
C PRO A 245 13.92 -3.59 16.05
N VAL A 246 12.86 -3.12 16.70
CA VAL A 246 11.64 -2.51 16.13
C VAL A 246 11.81 -1.01 15.88
N ILE A 247 11.17 -0.51 14.81
CA ILE A 247 11.10 0.94 14.54
C ILE A 247 9.85 1.51 15.18
N SER A 248 10.04 2.55 16.01
CA SER A 248 8.97 3.32 16.65
C SER A 248 8.93 4.75 16.10
N TRP A 249 7.73 5.32 16.00
CA TRP A 249 7.50 6.59 15.33
C TRP A 249 6.98 7.66 16.29
N SER A 250 7.44 8.90 16.13
CA SER A 250 6.91 10.09 16.78
C SER A 250 6.93 11.29 15.84
N ALA A 251 6.07 12.29 16.10
CA ALA A 251 6.04 13.50 15.30
C ALA A 251 5.67 14.73 16.13
N VAL A 252 6.13 15.90 15.66
CA VAL A 252 5.81 17.21 16.22
C VAL A 252 5.35 18.14 15.11
N GLY A 253 4.64 19.21 15.49
CA GLY A 253 4.12 20.21 14.54
C GLY A 253 2.90 19.73 13.74
N LEU A 254 2.15 18.74 14.24
CA LEU A 254 0.98 18.19 13.55
C LEU A 254 -0.18 19.18 13.50
N PRO A 255 -1.01 19.13 12.45
CA PRO A 255 -2.32 19.78 12.46
C PRO A 255 -3.16 19.33 13.68
N PRO A 256 -3.95 20.22 14.30
CA PRO A 256 -4.82 19.85 15.41
C PRO A 256 -5.75 18.69 15.05
N ASN A 257 -5.93 17.74 15.98
CA ASN A 257 -6.66 16.47 15.81
C ASN A 257 -6.04 15.43 14.87
N VAL A 258 -4.79 15.61 14.44
CA VAL A 258 -3.99 14.56 13.77
C VAL A 258 -3.00 13.98 14.78
N THR A 259 -2.87 12.66 14.80
CA THR A 259 -1.88 11.93 15.61
C THR A 259 -1.10 10.94 14.75
N LEU A 260 0.12 10.59 15.18
CA LEU A 260 0.93 9.55 14.56
C LEU A 260 0.95 8.31 15.47
N SER A 261 0.55 7.16 14.93
CA SER A 261 0.65 5.89 15.64
C SER A 261 2.12 5.46 15.81
N GLN A 262 2.40 4.59 16.78
CA GLN A 262 3.74 4.00 16.93
C GLN A 262 4.17 3.13 15.74
N SER A 263 3.22 2.70 14.89
CA SER A 263 3.49 1.97 13.66
C SER A 263 3.74 2.87 12.44
N GLY A 264 3.73 4.19 12.62
CA GLY A 264 4.02 5.16 11.56
C GLY A 264 2.82 5.56 10.70
N VAL A 265 1.58 5.39 11.19
CA VAL A 265 0.36 5.79 10.48
C VAL A 265 -0.22 7.05 11.09
N PHE A 266 -0.38 8.10 10.28
CA PHE A 266 -1.14 9.28 10.66
C PHE A 266 -2.63 9.01 10.60
N ILE A 267 -3.33 9.36 11.68
CA ILE A 267 -4.77 9.19 11.82
C ILE A 267 -5.42 10.44 12.41
N GLY A 268 -6.71 10.62 12.14
CA GLY A 268 -7.53 11.72 12.64
C GLY A 268 -8.05 12.62 11.53
N SER A 269 -8.74 13.69 11.92
CA SER A 269 -9.33 14.67 10.99
C SER A 269 -8.88 16.08 11.41
N PRO A 270 -8.06 16.76 10.60
CA PRO A 270 -7.50 18.06 10.95
C PRO A 270 -8.61 19.10 11.12
N SER A 271 -8.59 19.86 12.21
CA SER A 271 -9.72 20.77 12.54
C SER A 271 -9.49 22.25 12.19
N THR A 272 -8.26 22.63 11.84
CA THR A 272 -7.87 24.03 11.63
C THR A 272 -7.12 24.19 10.32
N VAL A 273 -7.60 25.10 9.47
CA VAL A 273 -6.95 25.50 8.21
C VAL A 273 -5.62 26.17 8.53
N GLY A 274 -4.58 25.86 7.77
CA GLY A 274 -3.25 26.42 8.00
C GLY A 274 -2.14 25.58 7.37
N SER A 275 -0.91 26.08 7.48
CA SER A 275 0.29 25.38 7.06
C SER A 275 1.06 24.96 8.31
N TYR A 276 1.37 23.67 8.40
CA TYR A 276 1.97 23.05 9.58
C TYR A 276 3.33 22.44 9.21
N PRO A 277 4.45 22.93 9.78
CA PRO A 277 5.75 22.31 9.59
C PRO A 277 5.85 21.04 10.46
N VAL A 278 5.75 19.88 9.82
CA VAL A 278 5.76 18.58 10.49
C VAL A 278 7.17 17.99 10.48
N VAL A 279 7.62 17.53 11.65
CA VAL A 279 8.86 16.76 11.77
C VAL A 279 8.53 15.38 12.33
N VAL A 280 8.90 14.34 11.59
CA VAL A 280 8.72 12.94 11.97
C VAL A 280 10.06 12.35 12.36
N THR A 281 10.07 11.59 13.44
CA THR A 281 11.24 10.86 13.95
C THR A 281 10.95 9.37 13.95
N ALA A 282 11.84 8.58 13.33
CA ALA A 282 11.91 7.14 13.50
C ALA A 282 13.02 6.81 14.49
N LYS A 283 12.72 5.98 15.48
CA LYS A 283 13.65 5.49 16.48
C LYS A 283 13.75 3.97 16.41
N ASP A 284 14.96 3.46 16.29
CA ASP A 284 15.23 2.02 16.16
C ASP A 284 15.46 1.31 17.50
N GLY A 285 15.64 -0.01 17.45
CA GLY A 285 15.86 -0.87 18.62
C GLY A 285 17.16 -0.57 19.41
N PHE A 286 18.10 0.15 18.81
CA PHE A 286 19.32 0.62 19.46
C PHE A 286 19.22 2.07 19.96
N ASN A 287 18.03 2.68 19.89
CA ASN A 287 17.76 4.09 20.21
C ASN A 287 18.41 5.10 19.25
N LEU A 288 18.86 4.67 18.07
CA LEU A 288 19.29 5.56 17.02
C LEU A 288 18.08 6.18 16.33
N THR A 289 18.22 7.42 15.87
CA THR A 289 17.10 8.18 15.30
C THR A 289 17.42 8.72 13.92
N GLY A 290 16.41 8.71 13.05
CA GLY A 290 16.38 9.45 11.80
C GLY A 290 15.16 10.34 11.76
N THR A 291 15.24 11.44 11.00
CA THR A 291 14.15 12.41 10.89
C THR A 291 13.88 12.80 9.45
N ALA A 292 12.63 13.18 9.18
CA ALA A 292 12.23 13.86 7.95
C ALA A 292 11.25 14.98 8.30
N ALA A 293 11.29 16.05 7.52
CA ALA A 293 10.39 17.19 7.67
C ALA A 293 9.63 17.44 6.36
N PHE A 294 8.36 17.82 6.48
CA PHE A 294 7.51 18.21 5.36
C PHE A 294 6.47 19.23 5.82
N THR A 295 5.88 19.95 4.87
CA THR A 295 4.78 20.88 5.14
C THR A 295 3.45 20.15 4.98
N TRP A 296 2.58 20.24 5.98
CA TRP A 296 1.19 19.79 5.87
C TRP A 296 0.26 20.99 5.77
N THR A 297 -0.33 21.19 4.59
CA THR A 297 -1.29 22.26 4.36
C THR A 297 -2.71 21.73 4.54
N ILE A 298 -3.46 22.33 5.47
CA ILE A 298 -4.89 22.06 5.65
C ILE A 298 -5.67 23.19 5.02
N VAL A 299 -6.47 22.86 3.99
CA VAL A 299 -7.33 23.81 3.29
C VAL A 299 -8.77 23.75 3.81
N ALA A 300 -9.58 24.77 3.51
CA ALA A 300 -11.00 24.74 3.82
C ALA A 300 -11.72 23.64 3.00
N PRO A 301 -12.86 23.11 3.48
CA PRO A 301 -13.60 22.08 2.76
C PRO A 301 -14.09 22.57 1.39
N LEU A 302 -14.11 21.67 0.41
CA LEU A 302 -14.64 21.96 -0.92
C LEU A 302 -16.07 22.51 -0.85
N THR A 303 -16.31 23.60 -1.59
CA THR A 303 -17.64 24.24 -1.72
C THR A 303 -17.91 24.58 -3.18
N VAL A 304 -19.19 24.66 -3.54
CA VAL A 304 -19.61 25.09 -4.88
C VAL A 304 -20.77 26.06 -4.77
N ALA A 305 -20.67 27.18 -5.49
CA ALA A 305 -21.73 28.17 -5.51
C ALA A 305 -22.91 27.67 -6.34
N THR A 306 -24.14 27.94 -5.89
CA THR A 306 -25.35 27.60 -6.66
C THR A 306 -25.73 28.78 -7.54
N PRO A 307 -25.66 28.64 -8.89
CA PRO A 307 -26.13 29.67 -9.79
C PRO A 307 -27.64 29.87 -9.69
N GLY A 308 -28.12 31.03 -10.13
CA GLY A 308 -29.55 31.27 -10.31
C GLY A 308 -30.17 30.38 -11.40
N GLY A 309 -31.51 30.34 -11.42
CA GLY A 309 -32.26 29.65 -12.47
C GLY A 309 -31.89 30.15 -13.87
N GLN A 310 -32.01 29.26 -14.85
CA GLN A 310 -31.63 29.51 -16.25
C GLN A 310 -32.85 29.41 -17.16
N THR A 311 -32.85 30.20 -18.22
CA THR A 311 -33.86 30.15 -19.28
C THR A 311 -33.21 30.02 -20.66
N GLY A 312 -33.88 29.34 -21.59
CA GLY A 312 -33.42 29.20 -22.97
C GLY A 312 -34.53 28.74 -23.90
N ASP A 313 -34.23 28.64 -25.19
CA ASP A 313 -35.14 28.12 -26.23
C ASP A 313 -34.60 26.80 -26.81
N ALA A 314 -35.49 25.88 -27.15
CA ALA A 314 -35.16 24.55 -27.68
C ALA A 314 -34.42 24.53 -29.04
N THR A 315 -34.11 25.68 -29.62
CA THR A 315 -33.41 25.80 -30.91
C THR A 315 -32.19 26.73 -30.88
N VAL A 316 -31.92 27.38 -29.74
CA VAL A 316 -30.87 28.40 -29.64
C VAL A 316 -29.81 27.96 -28.62
N PRO A 317 -28.51 28.06 -28.96
CA PRO A 317 -27.45 27.80 -27.99
C PRO A 317 -27.60 28.68 -26.75
N VAL A 318 -27.45 28.09 -25.57
CA VAL A 318 -27.53 28.85 -24.32
C VAL A 318 -26.30 29.73 -24.15
N THR A 319 -26.45 30.84 -23.41
CA THR A 319 -25.28 31.53 -22.88
C THR A 319 -24.58 30.58 -21.92
N PRO A 320 -23.28 30.27 -22.09
CA PRO A 320 -22.64 29.28 -21.26
C PRO A 320 -22.65 29.66 -19.78
N LEU A 321 -23.06 28.71 -18.93
CA LEU A 321 -23.12 28.89 -17.50
C LEU A 321 -21.82 28.35 -16.87
N GLN A 322 -21.03 29.22 -16.25
CA GLN A 322 -19.86 28.80 -15.46
C GLN A 322 -20.29 28.46 -14.03
N VAL A 323 -20.02 27.22 -13.60
CA VAL A 323 -20.14 26.84 -12.19
C VAL A 323 -18.75 26.96 -11.55
N VAL A 324 -18.68 27.56 -10.36
CA VAL A 324 -17.41 27.86 -9.69
C VAL A 324 -17.35 27.13 -8.35
N ALA A 325 -16.26 26.39 -8.15
CA ALA A 325 -15.91 25.77 -6.89
C ALA A 325 -14.87 26.61 -6.16
N SER A 326 -14.89 26.51 -4.82
CA SER A 326 -13.94 27.17 -3.92
C SER A 326 -13.41 26.16 -2.91
N ASN A 327 -12.14 26.36 -2.52
CA ASN A 327 -11.42 25.53 -1.55
C ASN A 327 -11.21 24.06 -2.00
N GLY A 328 -10.90 23.18 -1.07
CA GLY A 328 -10.53 21.80 -1.36
C GLY A 328 -9.23 21.65 -2.15
N VAL A 329 -8.96 20.44 -2.65
CA VAL A 329 -7.66 20.08 -3.25
C VAL A 329 -7.72 19.91 -4.77
N ALA A 330 -7.13 20.83 -5.53
CA ALA A 330 -7.07 20.72 -6.99
C ALA A 330 -6.28 19.47 -7.47
N PRO A 331 -6.52 18.95 -8.70
CA PRO A 331 -7.53 19.39 -9.68
C PRO A 331 -8.97 18.98 -9.34
N TYR A 332 -9.94 19.68 -9.95
CA TYR A 332 -11.37 19.37 -9.82
C TYR A 332 -11.88 18.56 -11.01
N THR A 333 -12.90 17.75 -10.74
CA THR A 333 -13.68 17.00 -11.73
C THR A 333 -15.15 17.36 -11.59
N TRP A 334 -15.83 17.54 -12.73
CA TRP A 334 -17.19 18.06 -12.79
C TRP A 334 -18.14 17.05 -13.41
N SER A 335 -19.36 17.02 -12.88
CA SER A 335 -20.47 16.25 -13.42
C SER A 335 -21.78 17.01 -13.21
N ALA A 336 -22.77 16.75 -14.04
CA ALA A 336 -24.08 17.36 -13.92
C ALA A 336 -25.17 16.32 -14.18
N THR A 337 -26.26 16.41 -13.42
CA THR A 337 -27.45 15.58 -13.57
C THR A 337 -28.65 16.47 -13.86
N GLY A 338 -29.64 15.92 -14.57
CA GLY A 338 -30.89 16.62 -14.88
C GLY A 338 -30.78 17.70 -15.96
N LEU A 339 -29.64 17.83 -16.64
CA LEU A 339 -29.49 18.77 -17.75
C LEU A 339 -30.54 18.50 -18.86
N PRO A 340 -31.14 19.55 -19.46
CA PRO A 340 -31.87 19.41 -20.71
C PRO A 340 -31.05 18.69 -21.77
N GLY A 341 -31.69 17.83 -22.57
CA GLY A 341 -31.02 17.14 -23.68
C GLY A 341 -30.36 18.14 -24.63
N GLY A 342 -29.11 17.89 -25.02
CA GLY A 342 -28.30 18.79 -25.84
C GLY A 342 -27.41 19.77 -25.07
N LEU A 343 -27.54 19.82 -23.73
CA LEU A 343 -26.58 20.51 -22.86
C LEU A 343 -25.58 19.52 -22.24
N SER A 344 -24.37 20.01 -21.95
CA SER A 344 -23.32 19.24 -21.28
C SER A 344 -22.45 20.14 -20.39
N VAL A 345 -21.80 19.56 -19.38
CA VAL A 345 -20.78 20.22 -18.55
C VAL A 345 -19.39 19.76 -18.99
N ASP A 346 -18.44 20.69 -19.10
CA ASP A 346 -17.04 20.39 -19.44
C ASP A 346 -16.14 20.17 -18.21
N SER A 347 -14.87 19.88 -18.44
CA SER A 347 -13.87 19.64 -17.38
C SER A 347 -13.55 20.89 -16.54
N ALA A 348 -13.98 22.08 -16.97
CA ALA A 348 -13.82 23.33 -16.25
C ALA A 348 -15.11 23.74 -15.51
N GLY A 349 -16.16 22.91 -15.53
CA GLY A 349 -17.44 23.21 -14.88
C GLY A 349 -18.33 24.17 -15.67
N LYS A 350 -18.08 24.35 -16.97
CA LYS A 350 -18.88 25.19 -17.86
C LYS A 350 -19.96 24.36 -18.54
N ILE A 351 -21.21 24.79 -18.39
CA ILE A 351 -22.37 24.19 -19.07
C ILE A 351 -22.65 24.94 -20.36
N SER A 352 -22.75 24.21 -21.47
CA SER A 352 -23.05 24.78 -22.79
C SER A 352 -23.75 23.79 -23.71
N GLY A 353 -24.25 24.28 -24.85
CA GLY A 353 -24.95 23.50 -25.87
C GLY A 353 -26.25 24.17 -26.31
N THR A 354 -27.08 23.41 -27.04
CA THR A 354 -28.41 23.83 -27.49
C THR A 354 -29.41 22.83 -26.92
N PRO A 355 -30.35 23.24 -26.05
CA PRO A 355 -31.34 22.32 -25.50
C PRO A 355 -32.29 21.88 -26.61
N SER A 356 -32.76 20.63 -26.60
CA SER A 356 -33.59 20.08 -27.69
C SER A 356 -35.09 20.04 -27.41
N THR A 357 -35.46 20.05 -26.14
CA THR A 357 -36.84 19.76 -25.70
C THR A 357 -37.31 20.80 -24.70
N ALA A 358 -38.51 21.34 -24.94
CA ALA A 358 -39.14 22.28 -24.03
C ALA A 358 -39.52 21.59 -22.71
N GLY A 359 -39.36 22.29 -21.60
CA GLY A 359 -39.66 21.76 -20.28
C GLY A 359 -38.97 22.52 -19.17
N SER A 360 -39.23 22.10 -17.93
CA SER A 360 -38.53 22.59 -16.75
C SER A 360 -37.69 21.44 -16.19
N TYR A 361 -36.39 21.67 -16.07
CA TYR A 361 -35.40 20.66 -15.73
C TYR A 361 -34.73 21.01 -14.38
N PRO A 362 -34.83 20.15 -13.36
CA PRO A 362 -34.07 20.33 -12.12
C PRO A 362 -32.64 19.85 -12.33
N VAL A 363 -31.71 20.79 -12.43
CA VAL A 363 -30.29 20.52 -12.68
C VAL A 363 -29.49 20.58 -11.38
N THR A 364 -28.62 19.60 -11.16
CA THR A 364 -27.62 19.62 -10.09
C THR A 364 -26.24 19.44 -10.68
N VAL A 365 -25.29 20.28 -10.26
CA VAL A 365 -23.89 20.18 -10.67
C VAL A 365 -23.06 19.75 -9.48
N THR A 366 -22.21 18.75 -9.67
CA THR A 366 -21.33 18.18 -8.64
C THR A 366 -19.89 18.36 -9.05
N VAL A 367 -19.10 18.89 -8.12
CA VAL A 367 -17.65 18.99 -8.21
C VAL A 367 -17.00 18.02 -7.23
N ARG A 368 -15.91 17.39 -7.66
CA ARG A 368 -15.07 16.50 -6.83
C ARG A 368 -13.61 16.87 -6.96
N ASP A 369 -12.91 16.96 -5.84
CA ASP A 369 -11.49 17.30 -5.77
C ASP A 369 -10.57 16.07 -5.91
N ALA A 370 -9.25 16.30 -5.87
CA ALA A 370 -8.23 15.27 -6.04
C ALA A 370 -8.10 14.30 -4.85
N LYS A 371 -8.57 14.69 -3.66
CA LYS A 371 -8.64 13.84 -2.46
C LYS A 371 -9.98 13.12 -2.34
N GLY A 372 -10.89 13.41 -3.25
CA GLY A 372 -12.15 12.71 -3.44
C GLY A 372 -13.33 13.30 -2.67
N ALA A 373 -13.18 14.44 -1.99
CA ALA A 373 -14.31 15.13 -1.40
C ALA A 373 -15.20 15.71 -2.52
N SER A 374 -16.48 15.91 -2.23
CA SER A 374 -17.47 16.31 -3.24
C SER A 374 -18.42 17.35 -2.68
N ALA A 375 -18.78 18.31 -3.52
CA ALA A 375 -19.78 19.32 -3.23
C ALA A 375 -20.74 19.42 -4.42
N SER A 376 -22.02 19.68 -4.14
CA SER A 376 -23.05 19.86 -5.16
C SER A 376 -23.73 21.19 -5.00
N THR A 377 -24.16 21.78 -6.11
CA THR A 377 -25.05 22.93 -6.09
C THR A 377 -26.40 22.55 -5.48
N GLY A 378 -27.15 23.54 -5.02
CA GLY A 378 -28.61 23.40 -4.93
C GLY A 378 -29.22 23.13 -6.31
N THR A 379 -30.51 22.82 -6.33
CA THR A 379 -31.24 22.59 -7.59
C THR A 379 -31.33 23.89 -8.38
N ILE A 380 -30.76 23.87 -9.59
CA ILE A 380 -30.88 24.94 -10.58
C ILE A 380 -32.08 24.60 -11.46
N THR A 381 -33.12 25.43 -11.47
CA THR A 381 -34.22 25.27 -12.41
C THR A 381 -33.79 25.76 -13.78
N TRP A 382 -33.75 24.88 -14.77
CA TRP A 382 -33.50 25.23 -16.16
C TRP A 382 -34.80 25.13 -16.97
N THR A 383 -35.34 26.27 -17.39
CA THR A 383 -36.57 26.34 -18.17
C THR A 383 -36.24 26.51 -19.65
N VAL A 384 -36.62 25.51 -20.45
CA VAL A 384 -36.49 25.54 -21.91
C VAL A 384 -37.87 25.84 -22.50
N ALA A 385 -37.99 26.97 -23.17
CA ALA A 385 -39.19 27.33 -23.90
C ALA A 385 -39.32 26.52 -25.19
N ALA A 386 -40.56 26.23 -25.57
CA ALA A 386 -40.85 25.71 -26.90
C ALA A 386 -40.61 26.81 -27.93
N LYS A 387 -40.15 26.44 -29.12
CA LYS A 387 -40.04 27.35 -30.25
C LYS A 387 -41.40 28.04 -30.51
N PRO A 388 -41.45 29.38 -30.73
CA PRO A 388 -42.69 30.03 -31.11
C PRO A 388 -43.20 29.49 -32.45
N THR A 389 -44.51 29.32 -32.55
CA THR A 389 -45.20 28.95 -33.79
C THR A 389 -46.33 29.92 -34.05
N ILE A 390 -46.43 30.41 -35.29
CA ILE A 390 -47.52 31.31 -35.69
C ILE A 390 -48.64 30.46 -36.27
N THR A 391 -49.83 30.57 -35.70
CA THR A 391 -51.07 30.19 -36.38
C THR A 391 -51.38 31.31 -37.37
N ALA A 392 -50.97 31.12 -38.64
CA ALA A 392 -51.25 32.11 -39.68
C ALA A 392 -52.76 32.29 -39.85
N PRO A 393 -53.21 33.51 -40.19
CA PRO A 393 -54.55 33.69 -40.71
C PRO A 393 -54.79 32.75 -41.89
N THR A 394 -56.00 32.22 -41.99
CA THR A 394 -56.39 31.44 -43.18
C THR A 394 -56.36 32.32 -44.42
N ASN A 395 -56.11 31.71 -45.58
CA ASN A 395 -56.26 32.39 -46.86
C ASN A 395 -57.64 33.05 -46.93
N ARG A 396 -57.68 34.31 -47.34
CA ARG A 396 -58.87 35.14 -47.22
C ARG A 396 -59.10 36.02 -48.44
N SER A 397 -60.34 36.42 -48.61
CA SER A 397 -60.77 37.33 -49.66
C SER A 397 -61.66 38.41 -49.05
N ASP A 398 -61.34 39.67 -49.32
CA ASP A 398 -62.12 40.82 -48.85
C ASP A 398 -62.34 41.79 -50.01
N ARG A 399 -63.48 42.49 -50.03
CA ARG A 399 -63.78 43.47 -51.09
C ARG A 399 -62.86 44.69 -50.96
N LYS A 400 -62.57 45.35 -52.08
CA LYS A 400 -61.84 46.63 -52.10
C LYS A 400 -62.50 47.69 -51.20
N SER A 401 -61.70 48.59 -50.65
CA SER A 401 -62.13 49.69 -49.78
C SER A 401 -62.97 49.25 -48.56
N THR A 402 -62.76 48.05 -48.03
CA THR A 402 -63.51 47.50 -46.90
C THR A 402 -62.64 47.45 -45.64
N PRO A 403 -63.15 47.92 -44.48
CA PRO A 403 -62.45 47.75 -43.20
C PRO A 403 -62.31 46.27 -42.83
N VAL A 404 -61.13 45.86 -42.40
CA VAL A 404 -60.84 44.49 -41.97
C VAL A 404 -60.11 44.46 -40.63
N THR A 405 -60.37 43.42 -39.84
CA THR A 405 -59.59 43.03 -38.67
C THR A 405 -59.34 41.53 -38.70
N VAL A 406 -58.08 41.12 -38.53
CA VAL A 406 -57.62 39.74 -38.59
C VAL A 406 -56.71 39.46 -37.42
N ASN A 407 -56.97 38.38 -36.69
CA ASN A 407 -56.13 37.99 -35.57
C ASN A 407 -55.05 37.01 -36.04
N SER A 408 -53.82 37.24 -35.61
CA SER A 408 -52.75 36.23 -35.63
C SER A 408 -52.57 35.70 -34.22
N ALA A 409 -52.22 34.42 -34.07
CA ALA A 409 -51.94 33.83 -32.77
C ALA A 409 -50.55 33.21 -32.77
N VAL A 410 -49.85 33.28 -31.63
CA VAL A 410 -48.59 32.59 -31.38
C VAL A 410 -48.82 31.55 -30.28
N SER A 411 -48.20 30.38 -30.44
CA SER A 411 -48.10 29.38 -29.37
C SER A 411 -46.64 29.01 -29.12
N GLY A 412 -46.29 28.68 -27.88
CA GLY A 412 -44.89 28.56 -27.45
C GLY A 412 -44.17 29.91 -27.38
N GLY A 413 -42.85 29.88 -27.31
CA GLY A 413 -41.96 31.02 -27.18
C GLY A 413 -41.95 31.66 -25.78
N THR A 414 -41.00 32.57 -25.58
CA THR A 414 -40.86 33.37 -24.35
C THR A 414 -41.14 34.84 -24.62
N GLY A 415 -42.14 35.39 -23.95
CA GLY A 415 -42.48 36.81 -24.06
C GLY A 415 -41.36 37.74 -23.55
N PRO A 416 -41.39 39.04 -23.92
CA PRO A 416 -42.42 39.70 -24.72
C PRO A 416 -42.34 39.32 -26.22
N PHE A 417 -43.49 39.22 -26.87
CA PHE A 417 -43.58 38.98 -28.32
C PHE A 417 -43.61 40.31 -29.09
N GLN A 418 -42.97 40.34 -30.26
CA GLN A 418 -42.92 41.49 -31.17
C GLN A 418 -43.36 41.06 -32.57
N TRP A 419 -44.51 41.55 -33.01
CA TRP A 419 -45.14 41.19 -34.28
C TRP A 419 -44.76 42.16 -35.40
N SER A 420 -44.61 41.62 -36.61
CA SER A 420 -44.39 42.39 -37.83
C SER A 420 -45.09 41.74 -39.03
N ILE A 421 -45.35 42.54 -40.07
CA ILE A 421 -46.05 42.11 -41.28
C ILE A 421 -45.35 42.67 -42.53
N SER A 422 -45.30 41.88 -43.58
CA SER A 422 -44.81 42.29 -44.91
C SER A 422 -45.64 41.66 -46.03
N GLY A 423 -45.62 42.25 -47.22
CA GLY A 423 -46.38 41.77 -48.39
C GLY A 423 -47.90 41.97 -48.30
N GLN A 424 -48.39 42.67 -47.28
CA GLN A 424 -49.81 42.98 -47.10
C GLN A 424 -50.35 43.97 -48.13
N PRO A 425 -51.67 43.91 -48.46
CA PRO A 425 -52.35 44.98 -49.17
C PRO A 425 -52.11 46.35 -48.52
N SER A 426 -51.92 47.39 -49.33
CA SER A 426 -51.74 48.76 -48.82
C SER A 426 -52.96 49.20 -48.02
N GLY A 427 -52.74 49.88 -46.89
CA GLY A 427 -53.81 50.30 -45.97
C GLY A 427 -54.04 49.34 -44.79
N LEU A 428 -53.31 48.22 -44.75
CA LEU A 428 -53.30 47.29 -43.62
C LEU A 428 -52.01 47.40 -42.80
N THR A 429 -52.13 47.28 -41.48
CA THR A 429 -51.02 47.32 -40.52
C THR A 429 -51.20 46.22 -39.48
N ILE A 430 -50.12 45.82 -38.79
CA ILE A 430 -50.17 44.89 -37.66
C ILE A 430 -49.82 45.61 -36.36
N ASN A 431 -50.56 45.32 -35.29
CA ASN A 431 -50.21 45.75 -33.95
C ASN A 431 -49.03 44.92 -33.45
N GLN A 432 -47.91 45.59 -33.12
CA GLN A 432 -46.65 44.93 -32.75
C GLN A 432 -46.74 44.13 -31.44
N ASN A 433 -47.70 44.40 -30.56
CA ASN A 433 -47.84 43.72 -29.28
C ASN A 433 -48.91 42.62 -29.31
N THR A 434 -49.95 42.77 -30.13
CA THR A 434 -51.10 41.85 -30.14
C THR A 434 -51.16 40.95 -31.38
N GLY A 435 -50.41 41.26 -32.44
CA GLY A 435 -50.46 40.50 -33.70
C GLY A 435 -51.75 40.69 -34.51
N VAL A 436 -52.61 41.62 -34.09
CA VAL A 436 -53.85 41.96 -34.80
C VAL A 436 -53.52 42.80 -36.03
N ILE A 437 -53.94 42.32 -37.21
CA ILE A 437 -53.86 43.03 -38.48
C ILE A 437 -55.15 43.81 -38.67
N SER A 438 -55.08 45.12 -38.90
CA SER A 438 -56.26 45.96 -39.12
C SER A 438 -56.00 47.08 -40.12
N GLY A 439 -57.08 47.60 -40.70
CA GLY A 439 -57.05 48.71 -41.65
C GLY A 439 -58.16 48.63 -42.69
N THR A 440 -57.97 49.26 -43.85
CA THR A 440 -58.90 49.24 -44.98
C THR A 440 -58.19 48.71 -46.21
N THR A 441 -58.81 47.76 -46.91
CA THR A 441 -58.26 47.19 -48.16
C THR A 441 -58.12 48.26 -49.26
N PRO A 442 -57.15 48.11 -50.18
CA PRO A 442 -56.94 49.08 -51.26
C PRO A 442 -58.16 49.19 -52.19
N GLY A 443 -58.23 50.29 -52.94
CA GLY A 443 -59.25 50.50 -53.98
C GLY A 443 -59.04 49.67 -55.26
N THR A 444 -57.95 48.90 -55.34
CA THR A 444 -57.57 48.05 -56.48
C THR A 444 -57.63 46.58 -56.11
N THR A 445 -58.12 45.76 -57.03
CA THR A 445 -58.13 44.29 -56.88
C THR A 445 -56.72 43.72 -57.03
N GLY A 446 -56.43 42.61 -56.35
CA GLY A 446 -55.14 41.93 -56.47
C GLY A 446 -54.98 40.80 -55.47
N THR A 447 -54.01 39.91 -55.70
CA THR A 447 -53.68 38.81 -54.80
C THR A 447 -52.32 39.09 -54.18
N TYR A 448 -52.25 39.04 -52.85
CA TYR A 448 -51.08 39.39 -52.05
C TYR A 448 -50.62 38.17 -51.26
N THR A 449 -49.32 37.89 -51.28
CA THR A 449 -48.69 36.91 -50.37
C THR A 449 -48.22 37.64 -49.13
N VAL A 450 -48.97 37.50 -48.05
CA VAL A 450 -48.74 38.22 -46.79
C VAL A 450 -47.91 37.36 -45.86
N THR A 451 -46.84 37.93 -45.33
CA THR A 451 -45.97 37.30 -44.33
C THR A 451 -46.17 37.97 -42.98
N VAL A 452 -46.51 37.18 -41.97
CA VAL A 452 -46.57 37.61 -40.56
C VAL A 452 -45.38 37.01 -39.84
N SER A 453 -44.68 37.81 -39.04
CA SER A 453 -43.55 37.36 -38.23
C SER A 453 -43.74 37.73 -36.76
N VAL A 454 -43.27 36.87 -35.86
CA VAL A 454 -43.22 37.12 -34.42
C VAL A 454 -41.82 36.84 -33.91
N LYS A 455 -41.24 37.82 -33.21
CA LYS A 455 -39.99 37.67 -32.47
C LYS A 455 -40.31 37.50 -30.99
N ASP A 456 -39.73 36.47 -30.38
CA ASP A 456 -39.77 36.27 -28.93
C ASP A 456 -38.42 36.69 -28.29
N ALA A 457 -38.18 36.35 -27.03
CA ALA A 457 -36.92 36.66 -26.34
C ALA A 457 -35.66 36.05 -26.99
N PHE A 458 -35.80 35.05 -27.87
CA PHE A 458 -34.68 34.26 -28.41
C PHE A 458 -34.63 34.22 -29.94
N VAL A 459 -35.77 34.07 -30.61
CA VAL A 459 -35.87 33.76 -32.05
C VAL A 459 -37.01 34.51 -32.74
N THR A 460 -36.92 34.65 -34.06
CA THR A 460 -38.02 35.13 -34.92
C THR A 460 -38.52 34.00 -35.80
N VAL A 461 -39.84 33.85 -35.89
CA VAL A 461 -40.50 32.92 -36.80
C VAL A 461 -41.48 33.67 -37.69
N SER A 462 -41.73 33.13 -38.88
CA SER A 462 -42.63 33.73 -39.88
C SER A 462 -43.58 32.69 -40.44
N SER A 463 -44.75 33.14 -40.88
CA SER A 463 -45.71 32.33 -41.60
C SER A 463 -46.41 33.17 -42.68
N THR A 464 -46.86 32.52 -43.74
CA THR A 464 -47.42 33.19 -44.92
C THR A 464 -48.84 32.74 -45.23
N PHE A 465 -49.67 33.66 -45.71
CA PHE A 465 -51.01 33.35 -46.24
C PHE A 465 -51.33 34.24 -47.45
N THR A 466 -52.31 33.83 -48.24
CA THR A 466 -52.78 34.58 -49.41
C THR A 466 -53.96 35.46 -49.02
N TRP A 467 -53.89 36.73 -49.42
CA TRP A 467 -54.98 37.69 -49.28
C TRP A 467 -55.41 38.20 -50.65
N THR A 468 -56.64 37.92 -51.04
CA THR A 468 -57.22 38.40 -52.31
C THR A 468 -58.14 39.61 -52.06
N VAL A 469 -57.90 40.71 -52.78
CA VAL A 469 -58.79 41.88 -52.80
C VAL A 469 -59.68 41.80 -54.05
N THR A 470 -60.99 41.72 -53.84
CA THR A 470 -61.99 41.57 -54.91
C THR A 470 -62.77 42.86 -55.17
N SER A 471 -63.50 42.90 -56.29
CA SER A 471 -64.25 44.08 -56.79
C SER A 471 -65.43 44.50 -55.91
#